data_AF-A0A328SLW7-F1
#
_entry.id   AF-A0A328SLW7-F1
#
_cell.length_a   1.000
_cell.length_b   1.000
_cell.length_c   1.000
_cell.angle_alpha   90.00
_cell.angle_beta   90.00
_cell.angle_gamma   90.00
#
_symmetry.space_group_name_H-M   'P 1'
#
loop_
_entity.id
_entity.type
_entity.pdbx_description
1 polymer ?
#
loop_
_entity_poly.entity_id
_entity_poly.type
_entity_poly.pdbx_seq_one_letter_code
_entity_poly.pdbx_strand_id
1 'polypeptide(L)' 'MIKAKGFYKSRCFDELLITIFASENNKKKNPEVIFKRWFIDNNDSLRQEAIAYEHNNKIIIENLITGE' A
#
# COMPACT_ATOMS: atom_id res chain seq x y z
N MET A 1 18.12 4.32 -15.47
CA MET A 1 16.82 4.21 -14.78
C MET A 1 16.34 2.77 -14.88
N ILE A 2 16.36 2.02 -13.77
CA ILE A 2 15.87 0.63 -13.75
C ILE A 2 14.35 0.71 -13.57
N LYS A 3 13.59 0.38 -14.62
CA LYS A 3 12.12 0.27 -14.54
C LYS A 3 11.79 -0.96 -13.70
N ALA A 4 11.04 -0.79 -12.62
CA ALA A 4 10.50 -1.90 -11.85
C ALA A 4 9.64 -2.78 -12.78
N LYS A 5 9.89 -4.09 -12.78
CA LYS A 5 9.06 -5.08 -13.47
C LYS A 5 8.34 -5.91 -12.41
N GLY A 6 7.03 -5.71 -12.29
CA GLY A 6 6.17 -6.56 -11.47
C GLY A 6 5.93 -7.90 -12.16
N PHE A 7 6.19 -9.00 -11.46
CA PHE A 7 5.83 -10.35 -11.90
C PHE A 7 4.69 -10.84 -11.00
N TYR A 8 3.45 -10.70 -11.48
CA TYR A 8 2.28 -11.20 -10.77
C TYR A 8 2.13 -12.69 -11.07
N LYS A 9 2.46 -13.54 -10.10
CA LYS A 9 2.23 -14.99 -10.18
C LYS A 9 0.72 -15.21 -10.13
N SER A 10 0.17 -15.79 -11.21
CA SER A 10 -1.24 -16.12 -11.41
C SER A 10 -1.98 -16.50 -10.12
N ARG A 11 -2.59 -15.51 -9.49
CA ARG A 11 -3.61 -15.65 -8.45
C ARG A 11 -4.77 -14.83 -8.98
N CYS A 12 -5.95 -15.45 -9.08
CA CYS A 12 -7.19 -14.70 -9.32
C CYS A 12 -7.36 -13.76 -8.13
N PHE A 13 -6.86 -12.54 -8.27
CA PHE A 13 -7.20 -11.44 -7.40
C PHE A 13 -8.28 -10.66 -8.12
N ASP A 14 -9.47 -10.59 -7.53
CA ASP A 14 -10.41 -9.55 -7.89
C ASP A 14 -9.74 -8.22 -7.51
N GLU A 15 -9.16 -7.56 -8.50
CA GLU A 15 -8.47 -6.29 -8.30
C GLU A 15 -9.52 -5.22 -7.98
N LEU A 16 -9.43 -4.64 -6.78
CA LEU A 16 -10.27 -3.51 -6.38
C LEU A 16 -9.48 -2.21 -6.54
N LEU A 17 -9.78 -1.46 -7.59
CA LEU A 17 -9.23 -0.11 -7.78
C LEU A 17 -10.04 0.91 -6.96
N ILE A 18 -9.37 1.65 -6.07
CA ILE A 18 -9.97 2.74 -5.28
C ILE A 18 -9.30 4.05 -5.69
N THR A 19 -10.08 5.03 -6.17
CA THR A 19 -9.60 6.38 -6.51
C THR A 19 -10.13 7.40 -5.50
N ILE A 20 -9.25 8.30 -5.04
CA ILE A 20 -9.56 9.23 -3.94
C ILE A 20 -9.13 10.63 -4.31
N PHE A 21 -10.08 11.56 -4.20
CA PHE A 21 -9.83 12.97 -4.41
C PHE A 21 -9.55 13.62 -3.05
N ALA A 22 -8.31 14.10 -2.87
CA ALA A 22 -7.91 14.80 -1.67
C ALA A 22 -7.54 16.25 -1.98
N SER A 23 -7.91 17.14 -1.06
CA SER A 23 -7.47 18.53 -1.10
C SER A 23 -5.99 18.60 -0.70
N GLU A 24 -5.19 19.39 -1.42
CA GLU A 24 -3.78 19.70 -1.08
C GLU A 24 -3.60 20.49 0.23
N ASN A 25 -4.66 20.65 1.03
CA ASN A 25 -4.59 21.40 2.27
C ASN A 25 -3.72 20.63 3.29
N ASN A 26 -2.50 21.11 3.50
CA ASN A 26 -1.49 20.59 4.44
C ASN A 26 -1.96 20.46 5.90
N LYS A 27 -3.16 20.97 6.25
CA LYS A 27 -3.79 20.79 7.55
C LYS A 27 -4.56 19.47 7.71
N LYS A 28 -4.85 18.75 6.63
CA LYS A 28 -5.51 17.44 6.67
C LYS A 28 -4.50 16.31 6.52
N LYS A 29 -4.79 15.16 7.14
CA LYS A 29 -3.97 13.96 6.99
C LYS A 29 -3.99 13.51 5.52
N ASN A 30 -2.80 13.24 4.98
CA ASN A 30 -2.64 12.73 3.62
C ASN A 30 -3.37 11.36 3.50
N PRO A 31 -4.19 11.13 2.45
CA PRO A 31 -4.84 9.84 2.21
C PRO A 31 -3.89 8.65 2.32
N GLU A 32 -2.65 8.77 1.85
CA GLU A 32 -1.64 7.72 1.96
C GLU A 32 -1.49 7.22 3.40
N VAL A 33 -1.44 8.15 4.36
CA VAL A 33 -1.32 7.83 5.80
C VAL A 33 -2.58 7.12 6.30
N ILE A 34 -3.76 7.49 5.80
CA ILE A 34 -5.03 6.88 6.20
C ILE A 34 -5.10 5.43 5.69
N PHE A 35 -4.78 5.18 4.42
CA PHE A 35 -4.80 3.83 3.85
C PHE A 35 -3.76 2.93 4.47
N LYS A 36 -2.55 3.43 4.65
CA LYS A 36 -1.48 2.69 5.30
C LYS A 36 -1.88 2.31 6.73
N ARG A 37 -2.44 3.26 7.50
CA ARG A 37 -2.94 2.98 8.86
C ARG A 37 -4.04 1.94 8.86
N TRP A 38 -5.05 2.10 8.01
CA TRP A 38 -6.15 1.13 7.88
C TRP A 38 -5.63 -0.26 7.52
N PHE A 39 -4.69 -0.37 6.59
CA PHE A 39 -4.10 -1.65 6.21
C PHE A 39 -3.40 -2.32 7.39
N ILE A 40 -2.58 -1.57 8.12
CA ILE A 40 -1.88 -2.07 9.31
C ILE A 40 -2.87 -2.52 10.38
N ASP A 41 -3.86 -1.68 10.70
CA ASP A 41 -4.87 -1.96 11.73
C ASP A 41 -5.74 -3.20 11.40
N ASN A 42 -5.84 -3.58 10.12
CA ASN A 42 -6.60 -4.74 9.67
C ASN A 42 -5.71 -5.94 9.26
N ASN A 43 -4.37 -5.81 9.35
CA ASN A 43 -3.46 -6.84 8.87
C ASN A 43 -3.54 -8.14 9.70
N ASP A 44 -4.05 -8.11 10.93
CA ASP A 44 -4.31 -9.32 11.71
C ASP A 44 -5.27 -10.29 10.98
N SER A 45 -6.25 -9.73 10.26
CA SER A 45 -7.19 -10.51 9.45
C SER A 45 -6.60 -10.91 8.10
N LEU A 46 -5.79 -10.03 7.51
CA LEU A 46 -5.21 -10.24 6.18
C LEU A 46 -3.95 -11.13 6.21
N ARG A 47 -3.24 -11.18 7.34
CA ARG A 47 -1.98 -11.91 7.57
C ARG A 47 -0.94 -11.69 6.48
N GLN A 48 -0.76 -10.44 6.04
CA GLN A 48 0.23 -10.10 5.02
C GLN A 48 1.60 -9.88 5.65
N GLU A 49 2.65 -10.34 4.96
CA GLU A 49 4.04 -10.22 5.41
C GLU A 49 4.60 -8.81 5.22
N ALA A 50 4.13 -8.13 4.17
CA ALA A 50 4.57 -6.79 3.78
C ALA A 50 3.44 -6.01 3.11
N ILE A 51 3.54 -4.69 3.15
CA ILE A 51 2.76 -3.76 2.33
C ILE A 51 3.66 -3.20 1.23
N ALA A 52 3.16 -3.18 0.00
CA ALA A 52 3.82 -2.55 -1.14
C ALA A 52 2.89 -1.50 -1.75
N TYR A 53 3.40 -0.29 -1.97
CA TYR A 53 2.64 0.78 -2.59
C TYR A 53 3.54 1.69 -3.42
N GLU A 54 2.97 2.34 -4.44
CA GLU A 54 3.68 3.29 -5.30
C GLU A 54 3.32 4.72 -4.92
N HIS A 55 4.32 5.58 -4.75
CA HIS A 55 4.14 7.00 -4.52
C HIS A 55 5.22 7.80 -5.25
N ASN A 56 4.82 8.80 -6.05
CA ASN A 56 5.74 9.66 -6.82
C ASN A 56 6.76 8.86 -7.65
N ASN A 57 6.30 7.85 -8.39
CA ASN A 57 7.12 6.94 -9.21
C ASN A 57 8.18 6.15 -8.41
N LYS A 58 7.99 5.99 -7.11
CA LYS A 58 8.81 5.13 -6.25
C LYS A 58 7.94 4.05 -5.63
N ILE A 59 8.38 2.80 -5.75
CA ILE A 59 7.79 1.68 -5.04
C ILE A 59 8.40 1.64 -3.64
N ILE A 60 7.53 1.65 -2.64
CA ILE A 60 7.88 1.51 -1.22
C ILE A 60 7.36 0.15 -0.76
N ILE A 61 8.23 -0.64 -0.15
CA ILE A 61 7.89 -1.93 0.45
C ILE A 61 8.26 -1.85 1.92
N GLU A 62 7.29 -2.14 2.78
CA GLU A 62 7.47 -2.13 4.23
C GLU A 62 7.05 -3.48 4.80
N ASN A 63 7.95 -4.08 5.58
CA ASN A 63 7.66 -5.33 6.26
C ASN A 63 6.68 -5.07 7.41
N LEU A 64 5.63 -5.88 7.48
CA LEU A 64 4.58 -5.77 8.52
C LEU A 64 4.82 -6.74 9.68
N ILE A 65 5.76 -7.67 9.54
CA ILE A 65 6.18 -8.57 10.60
C ILE A 65 7.23 -7.88 11.46
N THR A 66 6.87 -7.59 12.71
CA THR A 66 7.81 -7.31 13.79
C THR A 66 8.00 -8.58 14.62
N GLY A 67 9.09 -9.31 14.34
CA GLY A 67 9.67 -10.31 15.24
C GLY A 67 9.02 -11.69 15.25
N GLU A 68 9.80 -12.69 14.86
CA GLU A 68 10.18 -13.77 15.79
C GLU A 68 11.65 -13.59 16.16
#